data_AF-A0AAE3EFC3-F1
#
_entry.id   AF-A0AAE3EFC3-F1
#
_cell.length_a   1.000
_cell.length_b   1.000
_cell.length_c   1.000
_cell.angle_alpha   90.00
_cell.angle_beta   90.00
_cell.angle_gamma   90.00
#
_symmetry.space_group_name_H-M   'P 1'
#
loop_
_entity.id
_entity.type
_entity.pdbx_description
1 polymer ?
#
loop_
_entity_poly.entity_id
_entity_poly.type
_entity_poly.pdbx_seq_one_letter_code
_entity_poly.pdbx_strand_id
1 'polypeptide(L)'
;MKRFEFSLNKLFDLRQFREKQAELQLGKALSHRDAVQALLDDVARKRVQASTSRGETVAVEDLIAIERYVFRLDQRKEELFEELAAAELVLERAREEFTLASRDRQVLEKLKDKKQAEWRKDYLSEEASMLDDLTSSKRADRD
;
A
#
# COMPACT_ATOMS: atom_id res chain seq x y z
N MET A 1 4.11 -23.53 -33.50
CA MET A 1 3.12 -22.47 -33.21
C MET A 1 3.74 -21.38 -32.35
N LYS A 2 3.34 -20.12 -32.53
CA LYS A 2 3.91 -18.97 -31.80
C LYS A 2 3.40 -18.92 -30.36
N ARG A 3 4.26 -18.58 -29.39
CA ARG A 3 3.87 -18.37 -27.99
C ARG A 3 3.10 -17.04 -27.84
N PHE A 4 2.24 -16.94 -26.83
CA PHE A 4 1.57 -15.68 -26.51
C PHE A 4 2.57 -14.60 -26.13
N GLU A 5 2.45 -13.43 -26.73
CA GLU A 5 3.21 -12.23 -26.39
C GLU A 5 2.25 -11.05 -26.20
N PHE A 6 2.32 -10.41 -25.03
CA PHE A 6 1.50 -9.24 -24.75
C PHE A 6 2.27 -7.97 -25.12
N SER A 7 1.75 -7.24 -26.12
CA SER A 7 2.40 -6.06 -26.69
C SER A 7 2.70 -4.95 -25.68
N LEU A 8 1.96 -4.89 -24.56
CA LEU A 8 2.13 -3.91 -23.50
C LEU A 8 2.86 -4.47 -22.25
N ASN A 9 3.57 -5.59 -22.35
CA ASN A 9 4.31 -6.18 -21.22
C ASN A 9 5.26 -5.17 -20.54
N LYS A 10 6.06 -4.42 -21.30
CA LYS A 10 6.97 -3.41 -20.71
C LYS A 10 6.23 -2.33 -19.92
N LEU A 11 5.06 -1.92 -20.41
CA LEU A 11 4.23 -0.93 -19.72
C LEU A 11 3.60 -1.55 -18.46
N PHE A 12 3.19 -2.81 -18.52
CA PHE A 12 2.67 -3.54 -17.38
C PHE A 12 3.73 -3.64 -16.26
N ASP A 13 4.97 -4.03 -16.60
CA ASP A 13 6.08 -4.12 -15.65
C ASP A 13 6.36 -2.76 -14.98
N LEU A 14 6.33 -1.67 -15.77
CA LEU A 14 6.48 -0.31 -15.24
C LEU A 14 5.36 0.05 -14.25
N ARG A 15 4.10 -0.35 -14.54
CA ARG A 15 2.97 -0.08 -13.63
C ARG A 15 3.07 -0.90 -12.34
N GLN A 16 3.49 -2.17 -12.42
CA GLN A 16 3.77 -2.97 -11.23
C GLN A 16 4.88 -2.36 -10.37
N PHE A 17 5.95 -1.87 -11.00
CA PHE A 17 7.02 -1.20 -10.27
C PHE A 17 6.52 0.07 -9.57
N ARG A 18 5.71 0.89 -10.24
CA ARG A 18 5.11 2.10 -9.65
C ARG A 18 4.17 1.80 -8.48
N GLU A 19 3.33 0.77 -8.59
CA GLU A 19 2.46 0.30 -7.50
C GLU A 19 3.31 -0.08 -6.28
N LYS A 20 4.39 -0.86 -6.48
CA LYS A 20 5.31 -1.25 -5.41
C LYS A 20 6.03 -0.05 -4.77
N GLN A 21 6.40 0.95 -5.57
CA GLN A 21 6.99 2.18 -5.03
C GLN A 21 5.98 2.95 -4.18
N ALA A 22 4.74 3.09 -4.63
CA ALA A 22 3.68 3.75 -3.88
C ALA A 22 3.35 3.00 -2.58
N GLU A 23 3.33 1.66 -2.62
CA GLU A 23 3.15 0.81 -1.44
C GLU A 23 4.23 1.05 -0.38
N LEU A 24 5.50 1.14 -0.81
CA LEU A 24 6.62 1.45 0.09
C LEU A 24 6.47 2.84 0.72
N GLN A 25 6.03 3.85 -0.05
CA GLN A 25 5.81 5.19 0.50
C GLN A 25 4.64 5.21 1.48
N LEU A 26 3.56 4.50 1.18
CA LEU A 26 2.43 4.33 2.09
C LEU A 26 2.87 3.68 3.41
N GLY A 27 3.68 2.62 3.34
CA GLY A 27 4.24 1.96 4.54
C GLY A 27 5.12 2.90 5.38
N LYS A 28 5.94 3.74 4.75
CA LYS A 28 6.76 4.75 5.45
C LYS A 28 5.90 5.81 6.13
N ALA A 29 4.89 6.34 5.43
CA ALA A 29 3.98 7.34 5.98
C ALA A 29 3.20 6.79 7.17
N LEU A 30 2.71 5.54 7.07
CA LEU A 30 2.03 4.86 8.16
C LEU A 30 2.96 4.69 9.38
N SER A 31 4.18 4.20 9.16
CA SER A 31 5.15 3.99 10.23
C SER A 31 5.51 5.30 10.95
N HIS A 32 5.62 6.41 10.21
CA HIS A 32 5.87 7.72 10.80
C HIS A 32 4.68 8.19 11.65
N ARG A 33 3.45 8.11 11.12
CA ARG A 33 2.22 8.45 11.87
C ARG A 33 2.12 7.65 13.17
N ASP A 34 2.36 6.34 13.10
CA ASP A 34 2.32 5.45 14.27
C ASP A 34 3.41 5.79 15.29
N ALA A 35 4.61 6.18 14.85
CA ALA A 35 5.66 6.63 15.75
C ALA A 35 5.27 7.91 16.51
N VAL A 36 4.66 8.89 15.82
CA VAL A 36 4.16 10.12 16.46
C VAL A 36 3.03 9.81 17.45
N GLN A 37 2.11 8.93 17.09
CA GLN A 37 1.04 8.48 17.98
C GLN A 37 1.61 7.80 19.25
N ALA A 38 2.62 6.94 19.10
CA ALA A 38 3.26 6.30 20.24
C ALA A 38 3.93 7.30 21.20
N LEU A 39 4.48 8.40 20.66
CA LEU A 39 5.00 9.51 21.47
C LEU A 39 3.89 10.27 22.20
N LEU A 40 2.75 10.51 21.56
CA LEU A 40 1.57 11.11 22.21
C LEU A 40 1.06 10.25 23.37
N ASP A 41 0.95 8.94 23.14
CA ASP A 41 0.52 8.00 24.18
C ASP A 41 1.50 8.00 25.37
N ASP A 42 2.80 8.13 25.09
CA ASP A 42 3.82 8.23 26.12
C ASP A 42 3.74 9.53 26.93
N VAL A 43 3.52 10.67 26.26
CA VAL A 43 3.28 11.96 26.91
C VAL A 43 2.03 11.89 27.77
N ALA A 44 0.94 11.27 27.29
CA ALA A 44 -0.28 11.09 28.04
C ALA A 44 -0.06 10.24 29.31
N ARG A 45 0.67 9.11 29.20
CA ARG A 45 1.03 8.27 30.36
C ARG A 45 1.86 9.05 31.39
N LYS A 46 2.92 9.74 30.94
CA LYS A 46 3.78 10.56 31.80
C LYS A 46 3.00 11.67 32.50
N ARG A 47 2.04 12.27 31.80
CA ARG A 47 1.18 13.31 32.35
C ARG A 47 0.29 12.79 33.46
N VAL A 48 -0.36 11.64 33.27
CA VAL A 48 -1.17 10.99 34.31
C VAL A 48 -0.31 10.66 35.53
N GLN A 49 0.88 10.10 35.31
CA GLN A 49 1.82 9.77 36.37
C GLN A 49 2.22 11.02 37.19
N ALA A 50 2.56 12.11 36.53
CA ALA A 50 2.91 13.38 37.18
C ALA A 50 1.75 14.02 37.95
N SER A 51 0.50 13.80 37.51
CA SER A 51 -0.67 14.21 38.28
C SER A 51 -0.87 13.36 39.53
N THR A 52 -0.66 12.04 39.44
CA THR A 52 -0.81 11.13 40.59
C THR A 52 0.27 11.28 41.66
N SER A 53 1.43 11.86 41.33
CA SER A 53 2.49 12.13 42.30
C SER A 53 2.22 13.33 43.22
N ARG A 54 1.10 14.03 43.06
CA ARG A 54 0.70 15.22 43.86
C ARG A 54 0.02 14.85 45.19
N GLY A 55 0.59 13.92 45.95
CA GLY A 55 0.01 13.44 47.22
C GLY A 55 0.01 14.48 48.36
N GLU A 56 -0.69 14.17 49.44
CA GLU A 56 -0.91 15.08 50.59
C GLU A 56 0.37 15.44 51.39
N THR A 57 1.47 14.71 51.20
CA THR A 57 2.72 14.85 51.99
C THR A 57 3.92 15.33 51.16
N VAL A 58 3.68 15.99 50.02
CA VAL A 58 4.72 16.43 49.09
C VAL A 58 5.23 17.84 49.46
N ALA A 59 6.55 18.04 49.42
CA ALA A 59 7.16 19.34 49.69
C ALA A 59 6.76 20.39 48.62
N VAL A 60 6.77 21.67 48.97
CA VAL A 60 6.36 22.75 48.06
C VAL A 60 7.26 22.82 46.83
N GLU A 61 8.56 22.58 47.00
CA GLU A 61 9.55 22.54 45.93
C GLU A 61 9.25 21.43 44.90
N ASP A 62 8.83 20.26 45.39
CA ASP A 62 8.44 19.12 44.56
C ASP A 62 7.16 19.42 43.78
N LEU A 63 6.19 20.11 44.40
CA LEU A 63 4.97 20.58 43.71
C LEU A 63 5.31 21.53 42.56
N ILE A 64 6.21 22.50 42.78
CA ILE A 64 6.67 23.42 41.74
C ILE A 64 7.36 22.66 40.60
N ALA A 65 8.18 21.66 40.92
CA ALA A 65 8.85 20.82 39.92
C ALA A 65 7.85 20.01 39.09
N ILE A 66 6.84 19.42 39.74
CA ILE A 66 5.75 18.69 39.09
C ILE A 66 4.96 19.61 38.14
N GLU A 67 4.58 20.81 38.58
CA GLU A 67 3.84 21.75 37.71
C GLU A 67 4.65 22.17 36.48
N ARG A 68 5.93 22.48 36.65
CA ARG A 68 6.82 22.78 35.52
C ARG A 68 6.95 21.62 34.54
N TYR A 69 7.00 20.40 35.06
CA TYR A 69 7.06 19.21 34.22
C TYR A 69 5.75 18.98 33.45
N VAL A 70 4.60 19.10 34.13
CA VAL A 70 3.28 19.00 33.48
C VAL A 70 3.11 20.05 32.39
N PHE A 71 3.50 21.30 32.65
CA PHE A 71 3.48 22.35 31.64
C PHE A 71 4.30 22.00 30.39
N ARG A 72 5.51 21.45 30.57
CA ARG A 72 6.33 20.96 29.44
C ARG A 72 5.68 19.80 28.69
N LEU A 73 5.03 18.88 29.39
CA LEU A 73 4.31 17.77 28.77
C LEU A 73 3.12 18.27 27.93
N ASP A 74 2.39 19.27 28.43
CA ASP A 74 1.29 19.90 27.69
C ASP A 74 1.79 20.60 26.42
N GLN A 75 2.89 21.36 26.51
CA GLN A 75 3.52 21.95 25.31
C GLN A 75 3.95 20.88 24.31
N ARG A 76 4.60 19.81 24.77
CA ARG A 76 5.04 18.72 23.91
C ARG A 76 3.87 17.98 23.25
N LYS A 77 2.75 17.87 23.95
CA LYS A 77 1.52 17.27 23.41
C LYS A 77 0.97 18.09 22.25
N GLU A 78 0.90 19.41 22.37
CA GLU A 78 0.43 20.28 21.29
C GLU A 78 1.34 20.19 20.06
N GLU A 79 2.67 20.21 20.24
CA GLU A 79 3.64 19.99 19.15
C GLU A 79 3.41 18.65 18.43
N LEU A 80 3.20 17.58 19.20
CA LEU A 80 2.97 16.24 18.64
C LEU A 80 1.61 16.13 17.94
N PHE A 81 0.59 16.90 18.34
CA PHE A 81 -0.67 16.95 17.60
C PHE A 81 -0.51 17.62 16.24
N GLU A 82 0.25 18.70 16.16
CA GLU A 82 0.59 19.33 14.87
C GLU A 82 1.37 18.36 13.97
N GLU A 83 2.36 17.65 14.55
CA GLU A 83 3.13 16.63 13.84
C GLU A 83 2.24 15.47 13.38
N LEU A 84 1.31 15.01 14.21
CA LEU A 84 0.37 13.94 13.87
C LEU A 84 -0.54 14.35 12.73
N ALA A 85 -1.12 15.55 12.77
CA ALA A 85 -1.97 16.06 11.71
C ALA A 85 -1.22 16.17 10.38
N ALA A 86 0.05 16.61 10.41
CA ALA A 86 0.90 16.63 9.22
C ALA A 86 1.19 15.21 8.71
N ALA A 87 1.50 14.26 9.59
CA ALA A 87 1.74 12.86 9.24
C ALA A 87 0.50 12.19 8.63
N GLU A 88 -0.70 12.48 9.15
CA GLU A 88 -1.97 12.00 8.61
C GLU A 88 -2.23 12.53 7.20
N LEU A 89 -1.95 13.81 6.94
CA LEU A 89 -2.07 14.37 5.60
C LEU A 89 -1.13 13.68 4.60
N VAL A 90 0.11 13.38 5.01
CA VAL A 90 1.06 12.64 4.18
C VAL A 90 0.59 11.21 3.94
N LEU A 91 0.04 10.55 4.97
CA LEU A 91 -0.50 9.19 4.88
C LEU A 91 -1.65 9.10 3.88
N GLU A 92 -2.61 10.02 3.95
CA GLU A 92 -3.75 10.02 3.03
C GLU A 92 -3.32 10.29 1.58
N ARG A 93 -2.38 11.22 1.35
CA ARG A 93 -1.80 11.43 0.02
C ARG A 93 -1.12 10.16 -0.52
N ALA A 94 -0.34 9.48 0.30
CA ALA A 94 0.33 8.23 -0.10
C ALA A 94 -0.70 7.11 -0.40
N ARG A 95 -1.82 7.08 0.34
CA ARG A 95 -2.91 6.12 0.12
C ARG A 95 -3.64 6.38 -1.21
N GLU A 96 -3.89 7.64 -1.55
CA GLU A 96 -4.45 8.04 -2.84
C GLU A 96 -3.54 7.63 -4.00
N GLU A 97 -2.24 7.94 -3.89
CA GLU A 97 -1.23 7.58 -4.89
C GLU A 97 -1.15 6.05 -5.10
N PHE A 98 -1.13 5.27 -4.02
CA PHE A 98 -1.15 3.82 -4.10
C PHE A 98 -2.42 3.29 -4.77
N THR A 99 -3.58 3.85 -4.41
CA THR A 99 -4.87 3.47 -5.00
C THR A 99 -4.90 3.71 -6.51
N LEU A 100 -4.41 4.87 -6.95
CA LEU A 100 -4.29 5.21 -8.36
C LEU A 100 -3.31 4.27 -9.08
N ALA A 101 -2.13 4.03 -8.50
CA ALA A 101 -1.13 3.13 -9.08
C ALA A 101 -1.64 1.69 -9.20
N SER A 102 -2.36 1.20 -8.19
CA SER A 102 -2.97 -0.13 -8.19
C SER A 102 -4.04 -0.25 -9.26
N ARG A 103 -4.94 0.74 -9.36
CA ARG A 103 -5.96 0.78 -10.42
C ARG A 103 -5.33 0.72 -11.81
N ASP A 104 -4.30 1.53 -12.05
CA ASP A 104 -3.62 1.58 -13.36
C ASP A 104 -2.96 0.25 -13.72
N ARG A 105 -2.38 -0.47 -12.75
CA ARG A 105 -1.80 -1.80 -12.93
C ARG A 105 -2.88 -2.86 -13.20
N GLN A 106 -3.99 -2.83 -12.46
CA GLN A 106 -5.13 -3.74 -12.65
C GLN A 106 -5.77 -3.61 -14.03
N VAL A 107 -5.84 -2.40 -14.60
CA VAL A 107 -6.38 -2.18 -15.95
C VAL A 107 -5.56 -2.97 -16.99
N LEU A 108 -4.23 -2.91 -16.91
CA LEU A 108 -3.36 -3.64 -17.83
C LEU A 108 -3.36 -5.14 -17.59
N GLU A 109 -3.47 -5.58 -16.33
CA GLU A 109 -3.64 -7.00 -15.99
C GLU A 109 -4.88 -7.58 -16.67
N LYS A 110 -6.04 -6.94 -16.49
CA LYS A 110 -7.30 -7.38 -17.12
C LYS A 110 -7.20 -7.39 -18.65
N LEU A 111 -6.52 -6.41 -19.24
CA LEU A 111 -6.31 -6.37 -20.69
C LEU A 111 -5.42 -7.53 -21.16
N LYS A 112 -4.35 -7.84 -20.42
CA LYS A 112 -3.46 -8.96 -20.70
C LYS A 112 -4.20 -10.29 -20.62
N ASP A 113 -5.01 -10.50 -19.58
CA ASP A 113 -5.81 -11.71 -19.41
C ASP A 113 -6.81 -11.89 -20.56
N LYS A 114 -7.49 -10.82 -20.96
CA LYS A 114 -8.40 -10.84 -22.11
C LYS A 114 -7.67 -11.22 -23.40
N LYS A 115 -6.51 -10.62 -23.67
CA LYS A 115 -5.70 -10.92 -24.85
C LYS A 115 -5.17 -12.35 -24.84
N GLN A 116 -4.83 -12.87 -23.67
CA GLN A 116 -4.40 -14.25 -23.52
C GLN A 116 -5.56 -15.23 -23.79
N ALA A 117 -6.77 -14.91 -23.33
CA ALA A 117 -7.96 -15.72 -23.61
C ALA A 117 -8.31 -15.74 -25.11
N GLU A 118 -8.25 -14.58 -25.78
CA GLU A 118 -8.42 -14.46 -27.24
C GLU A 118 -7.39 -15.33 -27.97
N TRP A 119 -6.10 -15.18 -27.66
CA TRP A 119 -5.03 -15.98 -28.27
C TRP A 119 -5.21 -17.49 -28.06
N ARG A 120 -5.63 -17.92 -26.87
CA ARG A 120 -5.90 -19.35 -26.60
C ARG A 120 -7.04 -19.88 -27.44
N LYS A 121 -8.10 -19.10 -27.63
CA LYS A 121 -9.24 -19.48 -28.46
C LYS A 121 -8.82 -19.66 -29.91
N ASP A 122 -8.07 -18.70 -30.44
CA ASP A 122 -7.61 -18.74 -31.83
C ASP A 122 -6.64 -19.92 -32.06
N TYR A 123 -5.73 -20.15 -31.11
CA TYR A 123 -4.81 -21.31 -31.13
C TYR A 123 -5.57 -22.64 -31.20
N LEU A 124 -6.59 -22.84 -30.36
CA LEU A 124 -7.39 -24.06 -30.37
C LEU A 124 -8.18 -24.23 -31.67
N SER A 125 -8.65 -23.14 -32.26
CA SER A 125 -9.35 -23.17 -33.55
C SER A 125 -8.41 -23.54 -34.70
N GLU A 126 -7.19 -23.01 -34.72
CA GLU A 126 -6.18 -23.37 -35.72
C GLU A 126 -5.75 -24.83 -35.58
N GLU A 127 -5.55 -25.31 -34.34
CA GLU A 127 -5.21 -26.70 -34.07
C GLU A 127 -6.31 -27.67 -34.53
N ALA A 128 -7.58 -27.35 -34.24
CA ALA A 128 -8.72 -28.13 -34.71
C ALA A 128 -8.81 -28.17 -36.25
N SER A 129 -8.64 -27.02 -36.93
CA SER A 129 -8.64 -26.96 -38.40
C SER A 129 -7.52 -27.81 -39.01
N MET A 130 -6.31 -27.75 -38.46
CA MET A 130 -5.19 -28.55 -38.95
C MET A 130 -5.43 -30.06 -38.77
N LEU A 131 -6.09 -30.46 -37.67
CA LEU A 131 -6.47 -31.86 -37.44
C LEU A 131 -7.52 -32.33 -38.46
N ASP A 132 -8.54 -31.51 -38.73
CA ASP A 132 -9.56 -31.83 -39.73
C ASP A 132 -8.96 -31.96 -41.15
N ASP A 133 -8.07 -31.05 -41.54
CA ASP A 133 -7.34 -31.11 -42.82
C ASP A 133 -6.47 -32.39 -42.93
N LEU A 134 -5.83 -32.81 -41.83
CA LEU A 134 -5.05 -34.04 -41.81
C LEU A 134 -5.93 -35.30 -41.94
N THR A 135 -7.14 -35.27 -41.37
CA THR A 135 -8.07 -36.40 -41.48
C THR A 135 -8.73 -36.49 -42.86
N SER A 136 -9.04 -35.35 -43.49
CA SER A 136 -9.62 -35.31 -44.83
C SER A 136 -8.61 -35.74 -45.90
N SER A 137 -7.36 -35.27 -45.82
CA SER A 137 -6.27 -35.71 -46.71
C SER A 137 -5.98 -37.22 -46.59
N LYS A 138 -5.94 -37.78 -45.37
CA LYS A 138 -5.78 -39.23 -45.16
C LYS A 138 -6.95 -40.08 -45.65
N ARG A 139 -8.16 -39.54 -45.72
CA ARG A 139 -9.32 -40.23 -46.32
C ARG A 139 -9.23 -40.22 -47.85
N ALA A 140 -8.82 -39.10 -48.44
CA ALA A 140 -8.64 -38.98 -49.89
C ALA A 140 -7.54 -39.90 -50.46
N ASP A 141 -6.49 -40.19 -49.69
CA ASP A 141 -5.41 -41.13 -50.09
C ASP A 141 -5.80 -42.62 -49.95
N ARG A 142 -6.98 -42.95 -49.41
CA ARG A 142 -7.44 -44.33 -49.16
C ARG A 142 -8.53 -44.81 -50.11
N ASP A 143 -9.04 -43.93 -50.97
CA ASP A 143 -9.96 -44.24 -52.07
C ASP A 143 -9.20 -44.25 -53.41
#